data_AF-A0A124ECP2-F1
#
_entry.id   AF-A0A124ECP2-F1
#
_cell.length_a   1.000
_cell.length_b   1.000
_cell.length_c   1.000
_cell.angle_alpha   90.00
_cell.angle_beta   90.00
_cell.angle_gamma   90.00
#
_symmetry.space_group_name_H-M   'P 1'
#
loop_
_entity.id
_entity.type
_entity.pdbx_description
1 polymer ?
#
loop_
_entity_poly.entity_id
_entity_poly.type
_entity_poly.pdbx_seq_one_letter_code
_entity_poly.pdbx_strand_id
1 'polypeptide(L)'
;MVARAAKGSRKARQGFQRGLVARGQWVDREGAHRPVPRGHAEEITVNGEAEPVTMKLGVWASNTKSRRDKLDQEQRVALREPGMQWV
;
A
#
# COMPACT_ATOMS: atom_id res chain seq x y z
N MET A 1 11.65 27.10 4.04
CA MET A 1 11.13 26.07 3.10
C MET A 1 10.75 24.72 3.76
N VAL A 2 10.35 24.66 5.05
CA VAL A 2 10.19 23.37 5.76
C VAL A 2 8.79 22.72 5.59
N ALA A 3 7.76 23.53 5.33
CA ALA A 3 6.37 23.04 5.32
C ALA A 3 6.01 22.05 4.19
N ARG A 4 6.66 22.15 3.01
CA ARG A 4 6.35 21.27 1.87
C ARG A 4 6.87 19.84 2.08
N ALA A 5 8.03 19.68 2.72
CA ALA A 5 8.63 18.36 2.96
C ALA A 5 7.80 17.52 3.95
N ALA A 6 7.34 18.13 5.06
CA ALA A 6 6.48 17.47 6.04
C ALA A 6 5.10 17.07 5.47
N LYS A 7 4.56 17.86 4.54
CA LYS A 7 3.28 17.53 3.88
C LYS A 7 3.44 16.40 2.86
N GLY A 8 4.59 16.30 2.22
CA GLY A 8 4.96 15.19 1.34
C GLY A 8 5.08 13.86 2.10
N SER A 9 5.73 13.84 3.26
CA SER A 9 5.87 12.61 4.06
C SER A 9 4.54 12.10 4.59
N ARG A 10 3.64 13.00 5.01
CA ARG A 10 2.28 12.62 5.49
C ARG A 10 1.44 11.98 4.38
N LYS A 11 1.46 12.55 3.17
CA LYS A 11 0.76 11.95 2.01
C LYS A 11 1.35 10.60 1.62
N ALA A 12 2.68 10.46 1.68
CA ALA A 12 3.34 9.18 1.41
C ALA A 12 2.94 8.11 2.43
N ARG A 13 2.91 8.46 3.73
CA ARG A 13 2.48 7.53 4.80
C ARG A 13 1.00 7.14 4.65
N GLN A 14 0.13 8.09 4.33
CA GLN A 14 -1.28 7.79 4.03
C GLN A 14 -1.41 6.87 2.82
N GLY A 15 -0.71 7.15 1.72
CA GLY A 15 -0.71 6.28 0.53
C GLY A 15 -0.17 4.87 0.81
N PHE A 16 0.81 4.75 1.71
CA PHE A 16 1.31 3.45 2.17
C PHE A 16 0.26 2.68 2.99
N GLN A 17 -0.38 3.33 3.95
CA GLN A 17 -1.45 2.73 4.76
C GLN A 17 -2.63 2.27 3.89
N ARG A 18 -3.07 3.12 2.96
CA ARG A 18 -4.11 2.78 1.99
C ARG A 18 -3.74 1.55 1.15
N GLY A 19 -2.49 1.48 0.68
CA GLY A 19 -2.00 0.33 -0.06
C GLY A 19 -1.96 -0.97 0.76
N LEU A 20 -1.64 -0.88 2.06
CA LEU A 20 -1.73 -2.04 2.97
C LEU A 20 -3.17 -2.55 3.11
N VAL A 21 -4.14 -1.64 3.29
CA VAL A 21 -5.56 -2.02 3.37
C VAL A 21 -6.01 -2.69 2.07
N ALA A 22 -5.69 -2.10 0.92
CA ALA A 22 -6.02 -2.67 -0.38
C ALA A 22 -5.37 -4.06 -0.60
N ARG A 23 -4.13 -4.24 -0.15
CA ARG A 23 -3.45 -5.54 -0.21
C ARG A 23 -4.11 -6.56 0.71
N GLY A 24 -4.49 -6.18 1.92
CA GLY A 24 -5.23 -7.05 2.85
C GLY A 24 -6.52 -7.57 2.20
N GLN A 25 -7.35 -6.66 1.66
CA GLN A 25 -8.58 -7.05 0.97
C GLN A 25 -8.35 -7.98 -0.24
N TRP A 26 -7.32 -7.70 -1.06
CA TRP A 26 -6.94 -8.59 -2.15
C TRP A 26 -6.55 -9.98 -1.63
N VAL A 27 -5.75 -10.05 -0.57
CA VAL A 27 -5.29 -11.32 0.00
C VAL A 27 -6.43 -12.12 0.61
N ASP A 28 -7.38 -11.47 1.27
CA ASP A 28 -8.56 -12.14 1.83
C ASP A 28 -9.44 -12.74 0.71
N ARG A 29 -9.49 -12.08 -0.47
CA ARG A 29 -10.28 -12.55 -1.62
C ARG A 29 -9.57 -13.60 -2.48
N GLU A 30 -8.29 -13.39 -2.75
CA GLU A 30 -7.54 -14.08 -3.80
C GLU A 30 -6.38 -14.94 -3.27
N GLY A 31 -6.03 -14.76 -2.00
CA GLY A 31 -4.88 -15.40 -1.37
C GLY A 31 -3.57 -14.62 -1.50
N ALA A 32 -2.72 -14.75 -0.48
CA ALA A 32 -1.42 -14.06 -0.37
C ALA A 32 -0.44 -14.38 -1.52
N HIS A 33 -0.53 -15.60 -2.05
CA HIS A 33 0.34 -16.12 -3.09
C HIS A 33 -0.04 -15.64 -4.49
N ARG A 34 -1.23 -15.04 -4.67
CA ARG A 34 -1.67 -14.54 -5.98
C ARG A 34 -0.99 -13.19 -6.29
N PRO A 35 -0.28 -13.08 -7.44
CA PRO A 35 0.29 -11.80 -7.86
C PRO A 35 -0.83 -10.82 -8.24
N VAL A 36 -0.67 -9.55 -7.86
CA VAL A 36 -1.62 -8.50 -8.24
C VAL A 36 -1.36 -8.08 -9.70
N PRO A 37 -2.35 -8.14 -10.60
CA PRO A 37 -2.20 -7.62 -11.95
C PRO A 37 -1.87 -6.12 -11.93
N ARG A 38 -0.99 -5.65 -12.81
CA ARG A 38 -0.49 -4.26 -12.77
C ARG A 38 -1.59 -3.21 -12.93
N GLY A 39 -2.63 -3.50 -13.70
CA GLY A 39 -3.79 -2.62 -13.89
C GLY A 39 -4.86 -2.70 -12.80
N HIS A 40 -4.68 -3.59 -11.82
CA HIS A 40 -5.70 -3.85 -10.80
C HIS A 40 -5.87 -2.67 -9.84
N ALA A 41 -7.12 -2.34 -9.54
CA ALA A 41 -7.51 -1.35 -8.56
C ALA A 41 -8.50 -1.96 -7.56
N GLU A 42 -8.37 -1.56 -6.31
CA GLU A 42 -9.28 -1.92 -5.21
C GLU A 42 -9.97 -0.66 -4.70
N GLU A 43 -11.24 -0.78 -4.34
CA GLU A 43 -11.94 0.26 -3.59
C GLU A 43 -11.81 -0.04 -2.11
N ILE A 44 -11.19 0.87 -1.37
CA ILE A 44 -10.94 0.70 0.06
C ILE A 44 -11.68 1.75 0.87
N THR A 45 -12.25 1.31 1.98
CA THR A 45 -12.73 2.22 3.02
C THR A 45 -11.59 2.45 4.00
N VAL A 46 -11.21 3.72 4.18
CA VAL A 46 -10.16 4.12 5.11
C VAL A 46 -10.83 4.78 6.30
N ASN A 47 -10.54 4.32 7.52
CA ASN A 47 -11.06 4.96 8.73
C ASN A 47 -10.69 6.45 8.74
N GLY A 48 -11.70 7.31 8.62
CA GLY A 48 -11.56 8.76 8.51
C GLY A 48 -11.91 9.36 7.13
N GLU A 49 -12.22 8.53 6.12
CA GLU A 49 -12.78 8.98 4.84
C GLU A 49 -14.21 8.48 4.70
N ALA A 50 -15.12 9.39 4.34
CA ALA A 50 -16.55 9.08 4.20
C ALA A 50 -16.85 8.26 2.95
N GLU A 51 -16.01 8.39 1.92
CA GLU A 51 -16.18 7.74 0.63
C GLU A 51 -15.07 6.70 0.40
N PRO A 52 -15.40 5.55 -0.23
CA PRO A 52 -14.40 4.60 -0.68
C PRO A 52 -13.39 5.26 -1.62
N VAL A 53 -12.11 4.90 -1.46
CA VAL A 53 -11.03 5.39 -2.30
C VAL A 53 -10.59 4.31 -3.26
N THR A 54 -10.57 4.62 -4.55
CA THR A 54 -9.96 3.75 -5.56
C THR A 54 -8.43 3.78 -5.44
N MET A 55 -7.84 2.67 -5.03
CA MET A 55 -6.40 2.47 -4.89
C MET A 55 -5.90 1.55 -6.01
N LYS A 56 -4.98 2.05 -6.85
CA LYS A 56 -4.32 1.25 -7.91
C LYS A 56 -3.34 0.24 -7.29
N LEU A 57 -3.83 -0.88 -6.78
CA LEU A 57 -3.06 -1.87 -6.04
C LEU A 57 -1.88 -2.43 -6.85
N GLY A 58 -2.07 -2.74 -8.13
CA GLY A 58 -1.00 -3.27 -8.99
C GLY A 58 0.17 -2.30 -9.17
N VAL A 59 -0.13 -1.02 -9.35
CA VAL A 59 0.87 0.05 -9.44
C VAL A 59 1.54 0.28 -8.09
N TRP A 60 0.77 0.34 -7.01
CA TRP A 60 1.30 0.51 -5.66
C TRP A 60 2.26 -0.63 -5.30
N ALA A 61 1.86 -1.89 -5.51
CA ALA A 61 2.69 -3.05 -5.23
C ALA A 61 4.02 -3.01 -5.98
N SER A 62 3.99 -2.62 -7.26
CA SER A 62 5.20 -2.44 -8.07
C SER A 62 6.10 -1.32 -7.51
N ASN A 63 5.53 -0.17 -7.18
CA ASN A 63 6.28 0.96 -6.62
C ASN A 63 6.88 0.65 -5.25
N THR A 64 6.13 -0.03 -4.38
CA THR A 64 6.57 -0.48 -3.06
C THR A 64 7.72 -1.48 -3.20
N LYS A 65 7.65 -2.40 -4.16
CA LYS A 65 8.76 -3.32 -4.49
C LYS A 65 10.00 -2.55 -4.96
N SER A 66 9.86 -1.61 -5.89
CA SER A 66 10.99 -0.83 -6.42
C SER A 66 11.63 0.11 -5.40
N ARG A 67 10.89 0.55 -4.38
CA ARG A 67 11.37 1.44 -3.32
C ARG A 67 11.62 0.72 -2.00
N ARG A 68 11.70 -0.62 -2.01
CA ARG A 68 11.90 -1.44 -0.81
C ARG A 68 13.14 -1.02 -0.03
N ASP A 69 14.19 -0.60 -0.73
CA ASP A 69 15.43 -0.04 -0.18
C ASP A 69 15.18 1.19 0.70
N LYS A 70 14.20 2.01 0.34
CA LYS A 70 13.81 3.24 1.05
C LYS A 70 12.75 3.04 2.13
N LEU A 71 12.21 1.82 2.27
CA LEU A 71 11.26 1.50 3.34
C LEU A 71 12.01 1.28 4.66
N ASP A 72 11.49 1.86 5.72
CA ASP A 72 11.96 1.59 7.08
C ASP A 72 11.60 0.16 7.53
N GLN A 73 12.14 -0.26 8.67
CA GLN A 73 11.95 -1.62 9.16
C GLN A 73 10.50 -1.90 9.52
N GLU A 74 9.78 -0.93 10.10
CA GLU A 74 8.36 -1.06 10.47
C GLU A 74 7.49 -1.28 9.23
N GLN A 75 7.70 -0.49 8.17
CA GLN A 75 7.01 -0.64 6.89
C GLN A 75 7.27 -2.02 6.28
N ARG A 76 8.51 -2.52 6.34
CA ARG A 76 8.83 -3.87 5.85
C ARG A 76 8.18 -4.98 6.67
N VAL A 77 8.02 -4.79 7.99
CA VAL A 77 7.27 -5.71 8.86
C VAL A 77 5.79 -5.68 8.51
N ALA A 78 5.20 -4.49 8.38
CA ALA A 78 3.79 -4.32 8.03
C ALA A 78 3.44 -4.91 6.65
N LEU A 79 4.40 -4.98 5.71
CA LEU A 79 4.20 -5.66 4.42
C LEU A 79 4.20 -7.19 4.54
N ARG A 80 4.79 -7.78 5.58
CA ARG A 80 4.81 -9.23 5.77
C ARG A 80 3.47 -9.78 6.24
N GLU A 81 2.73 -9.02 7.04
CA GLU A 81 1.40 -9.41 7.54
C GLU A 81 0.41 -9.75 6.42
N PRO A 82 0.20 -8.92 5.38
CA PRO A 82 -0.66 -9.25 4.26
C PRO A 82 0.05 -10.13 3.21
N GLY A 83 1.00 -10.97 3.63
CA GLY A 83 1.65 -11.96 2.78
C GLY A 83 2.45 -11.38 1.62
N MET A 84 2.95 -10.14 1.72
CA MET A 84 3.87 -9.54 0.75
C MET A 84 5.31 -9.98 1.01
N GLN A 85 5.48 -11.31 1.08
CA GLN A 85 6.77 -11.99 1.13
C GLN A 85 7.31 -12.12 -0.29
N TRP A 86 7.86 -11.02 -0.78
CA TRP A 86 8.63 -11.04 -2.02
C TRP A 86 9.89 -11.87 -1.77
N VAL A 87 9.87 -13.11 -2.26
CA VAL A 87 11.05 -13.99 -2.38
C VAL A 87 12.05 -13.36 -3.33
#